data_AF-A0A1C4UNY7-F1
#
_entry.id   AF-A0A1C4UNY7-F1
#
_cell.length_a   1.000
_cell.length_b   1.000
_cell.length_c   1.000
_cell.angle_alpha   90.00
_cell.angle_beta   90.00
_cell.angle_gamma   90.00
#
_symmetry.space_group_name_H-M   'P 1'
#
loop_
_entity.id
_entity.type
_entity.pdbx_description
1 polymer ?
#
loop_
_entity_poly.entity_id
_entity_poly.type
_entity_poly.pdbx_seq_one_letter_code
_entity_poly.pdbx_strand_id
1 'polypeptide(L)'
;MSETGTAVPAPRSGGATADVDPVEAAWADYVAAARQLDGVRRAAATAAGEQARSVAAARGELTVVRERLAAQQSQLRERGVPAISLVPTPPEVTEAARSMAGGPAAVLACLRTARGWADAADDTLSARGLPRLARWPARPRNLLVYGPLALVVPLVQLVLFLATGTGPASIAALVVGLPMPAVAFMVGWLAVERLFRPRPEDRVDRTPRFGALVCLIPAVLATAGILLAMLAG
;
A
#
# COMPACT_ATOMS: atom_id res chain seq x y z
N MET A 1 10.27 105.92 -11.63
CA MET A 1 9.22 105.58 -12.61
C MET A 1 9.83 104.65 -13.63
N SER A 2 9.57 103.35 -13.51
CA SER A 2 9.76 102.34 -14.55
C SER A 2 9.00 101.07 -14.19
N GLU A 3 8.47 100.46 -15.24
CA GLU A 3 8.04 99.06 -15.41
C GLU A 3 6.67 98.62 -14.89
N THR A 4 5.73 98.72 -15.83
CA THR A 4 4.45 98.03 -15.92
C THR A 4 4.67 96.53 -16.16
N GLY A 5 4.41 95.69 -15.16
CA GLY A 5 4.43 94.24 -15.29
C GLY A 5 3.10 93.69 -15.83
N THR A 6 3.11 93.17 -17.05
CA THR A 6 1.99 92.48 -17.70
C THR A 6 1.80 91.08 -17.07
N ALA A 7 0.76 90.90 -16.26
CA ALA A 7 0.38 89.59 -15.73
C ALA A 7 -0.37 88.76 -16.78
N VAL A 8 0.23 87.65 -17.20
CA VAL A 8 -0.37 86.63 -18.08
C VAL A 8 -1.40 85.81 -17.28
N PRO A 9 -2.64 85.61 -17.75
CA PRO A 9 -3.58 84.74 -17.08
C PRO A 9 -3.21 83.27 -17.32
N ALA A 10 -3.09 82.50 -16.22
CA ALA A 10 -2.86 81.06 -16.23
C ALA A 10 -4.01 80.31 -16.95
N PRO A 11 -3.72 79.16 -17.59
CA PRO A 11 -4.74 78.36 -18.27
C PRO A 11 -5.74 77.80 -17.25
N ARG A 12 -7.03 77.95 -17.55
CA ARG A 12 -8.12 77.34 -16.77
C ARG A 12 -7.95 75.82 -16.82
N SER A 13 -7.75 75.21 -15.65
CA SER A 13 -7.94 73.78 -15.45
C SER A 13 -9.42 73.45 -15.65
N GLY A 14 -9.82 73.28 -16.91
CA GLY A 14 -11.10 72.70 -17.28
C GLY A 14 -11.11 71.25 -16.84
N GLY A 15 -11.59 71.01 -15.62
CA GLY A 15 -11.94 69.68 -15.16
C GLY A 15 -13.04 69.15 -16.07
N ALA A 16 -12.68 68.29 -17.02
CA ALA A 16 -13.61 67.43 -17.69
C ALA A 16 -14.07 66.37 -16.67
N THR A 17 -15.01 66.73 -15.81
CA THR A 17 -15.95 65.73 -15.31
C THR A 17 -16.72 65.28 -16.54
N ALA A 18 -16.28 64.17 -17.13
CA ALA A 18 -17.11 63.45 -18.10
C ALA A 18 -18.47 63.25 -17.45
N ASP A 19 -19.48 63.92 -18.00
CA ASP A 19 -20.88 63.77 -17.63
C ASP A 19 -21.30 62.38 -18.12
N VAL A 20 -20.89 61.35 -17.37
CA VAL A 20 -21.32 59.97 -17.61
C VAL A 20 -22.80 59.96 -17.30
N ASP A 21 -23.61 59.59 -18.29
CA ASP A 21 -25.07 59.49 -18.11
C ASP A 21 -25.34 58.59 -16.90
N PRO A 22 -26.02 59.09 -15.85
CA PRO A 22 -26.32 58.31 -14.65
C PRO A 22 -27.08 57.02 -14.97
N VAL A 23 -27.83 56.98 -16.07
CA VAL A 23 -28.53 55.77 -16.54
C VAL A 23 -27.54 54.74 -17.09
N GLU A 24 -26.52 55.18 -17.85
CA GLU A 24 -25.48 54.30 -18.38
C GLU A 24 -24.63 53.71 -17.25
N ALA A 25 -24.28 54.52 -16.25
CA ALA A 25 -23.58 54.06 -15.05
C ALA A 25 -24.42 53.03 -14.26
N ALA A 26 -25.70 53.31 -14.01
CA ALA A 26 -26.59 52.39 -13.32
C ALA A 26 -26.80 51.06 -14.08
N TRP A 27 -26.85 51.11 -15.41
CA TRP A 27 -26.93 49.92 -16.25
C TRP A 27 -25.64 49.09 -16.19
N ALA A 28 -24.47 49.74 -16.23
CA ALA A 28 -23.19 49.07 -16.09
C ALA A 28 -23.05 48.36 -14.73
N ASP A 29 -23.48 49.02 -13.65
CA ASP A 29 -23.50 48.45 -12.30
C ASP A 29 -24.45 47.25 -12.20
N TYR A 30 -25.63 47.34 -12.80
CA TYR A 30 -26.57 46.22 -12.89
C TYR A 30 -25.95 45.02 -13.62
N VAL A 31 -25.33 45.25 -14.78
CA VAL A 31 -24.67 44.18 -15.56
C VAL A 31 -23.51 43.57 -14.79
N ALA A 32 -22.72 44.38 -14.08
CA ALA A 32 -21.64 43.91 -13.21
C ALA A 32 -22.18 43.02 -12.07
N ALA A 33 -23.24 43.47 -11.38
CA ALA A 33 -23.90 42.71 -10.33
C ALA A 33 -24.51 41.40 -10.87
N ALA A 34 -25.12 41.42 -12.06
CA ALA A 34 -25.67 40.23 -12.70
C ALA A 34 -24.57 39.20 -13.06
N ARG A 35 -23.42 39.66 -13.56
CA ARG A 35 -22.25 38.79 -13.81
C ARG A 35 -21.69 38.20 -12.52
N GLN A 36 -21.64 38.99 -11.45
CA GLN A 36 -21.22 38.51 -10.13
C GLN A 36 -22.16 37.43 -9.60
N LEU A 37 -23.48 37.65 -9.70
CA LEU A 37 -24.49 36.67 -9.28
C LEU A 37 -24.37 35.36 -10.07
N ASP A 38 -24.19 35.44 -11.39
CA ASP A 38 -24.00 34.26 -12.22
C ASP A 38 -22.69 33.52 -11.88
N GLY A 39 -21.63 34.26 -11.56
CA GLY A 39 -20.39 33.70 -11.01
C GLY A 39 -20.63 32.91 -9.71
N VAL A 40 -21.37 33.47 -8.76
CA VAL A 40 -21.73 32.81 -7.49
C VAL A 40 -22.60 31.58 -7.74
N ARG A 41 -23.59 31.65 -8.64
CA ARG A 41 -24.46 30.53 -8.98
C ARG A 41 -23.66 29.35 -9.55
N ARG A 42 -22.72 29.61 -10.45
CA ARG A 42 -21.84 28.57 -11.02
C ARG A 42 -20.92 27.97 -9.96
N ALA A 43 -20.31 28.80 -9.11
CA ALA A 43 -19.46 28.32 -8.01
C ALA A 43 -20.25 27.43 -7.04
N ALA A 44 -21.47 27.82 -6.68
CA ALA A 44 -22.36 27.03 -5.84
C ALA A 44 -22.75 25.69 -6.49
N ALA A 45 -23.07 25.71 -7.79
CA ALA A 45 -23.37 24.48 -8.54
C ALA A 45 -22.17 23.52 -8.58
N THR A 46 -20.95 24.03 -8.79
CA THR A 46 -19.72 23.22 -8.76
C THR A 46 -19.48 22.61 -7.38
N ALA A 47 -19.58 23.42 -6.32
CA ALA A 47 -19.40 22.95 -4.94
C ALA A 47 -20.45 21.88 -4.55
N ALA A 48 -21.71 22.07 -4.93
CA ALA A 48 -22.76 21.08 -4.72
C ALA A 48 -22.47 19.77 -5.47
N GLY A 49 -21.95 19.86 -6.71
CA GLY A 49 -21.53 18.70 -7.49
C GLY A 49 -20.36 17.92 -6.88
N GLU A 50 -19.40 18.61 -6.27
CA GLU A 50 -18.30 17.99 -5.50
C GLU A 50 -18.80 17.30 -4.24
N GLN A 51 -19.72 17.94 -3.51
CA GLN A 51 -20.34 17.36 -2.34
C GLN A 51 -21.17 16.11 -2.70
N ALA A 52 -21.94 16.16 -3.79
CA ALA A 52 -22.70 15.01 -4.28
C ALA A 52 -21.79 13.82 -4.65
N ARG A 53 -20.67 14.08 -5.34
CA ARG A 53 -19.68 13.05 -5.69
C ARG A 53 -19.01 12.45 -4.45
N SER A 54 -18.64 13.26 -3.47
CA SER A 54 -18.03 12.75 -2.22
C SER A 54 -19.02 11.92 -1.40
N VAL A 55 -20.29 12.31 -1.32
CA VAL A 55 -21.35 11.51 -0.67
C VAL A 55 -21.59 10.20 -1.41
N ALA A 56 -21.64 10.20 -2.73
CA ALA A 56 -21.81 8.98 -3.52
C ALA A 56 -20.63 8.02 -3.31
N ALA A 57 -19.39 8.52 -3.33
CA ALA A 57 -18.20 7.74 -3.03
C ALA A 57 -18.22 7.18 -1.60
N ALA A 58 -18.63 8.00 -0.61
CA ALA A 58 -18.74 7.55 0.78
C ALA A 58 -19.76 6.42 0.94
N ARG A 59 -20.92 6.48 0.26
CA ARG A 59 -21.90 5.39 0.27
C ARG A 59 -21.37 4.11 -0.36
N GLY A 60 -20.60 4.22 -1.44
CA GLY A 60 -19.91 3.10 -2.06
C GLY A 60 -18.94 2.42 -1.08
N GLU A 61 -18.05 3.19 -0.46
CA GLU A 61 -17.09 2.66 0.52
C GLU A 61 -17.79 2.06 1.75
N LEU A 62 -18.84 2.70 2.26
CA LEU A 62 -19.60 2.20 3.41
C LEU A 62 -20.23 0.82 3.13
N THR A 63 -20.73 0.61 1.92
CA THR A 63 -21.31 -0.68 1.52
C THR A 63 -20.24 -1.77 1.55
N VAL A 64 -19.07 -1.50 0.96
CA VAL A 64 -17.93 -2.43 0.97
C VAL A 64 -17.45 -2.74 2.39
N VAL A 65 -17.31 -1.72 3.24
CA VAL A 65 -16.88 -1.91 4.64
C VAL A 65 -17.90 -2.75 5.41
N ARG A 66 -19.21 -2.51 5.23
CA ARG A 66 -20.27 -3.29 5.90
C ARG A 66 -20.27 -4.76 5.49
N GLU A 67 -20.16 -5.05 4.20
CA GLU A 67 -20.10 -6.42 3.71
C GLU A 67 -18.93 -7.20 4.31
N ARG A 68 -17.75 -6.56 4.37
CA ARG A 68 -16.56 -7.17 4.97
C ARG A 68 -16.69 -7.38 6.48
N LEU A 69 -17.15 -6.35 7.21
CA LEU A 69 -17.36 -6.46 8.65
C LEU A 69 -18.38 -7.55 9.01
N ALA A 70 -19.43 -7.72 8.20
CA ALA A 70 -20.41 -8.80 8.41
C ALA A 70 -19.78 -10.19 8.30
N ALA A 71 -18.96 -10.42 7.26
CA ALA A 71 -18.23 -11.67 7.10
C ALA A 71 -17.25 -11.92 8.27
N GLN A 72 -16.50 -10.89 8.68
CA GLN A 72 -15.57 -10.98 9.80
C GLN A 72 -16.28 -11.25 11.13
N GLN A 73 -17.43 -10.61 11.35
CA GLN A 73 -18.23 -10.82 12.55
C GLN A 73 -18.76 -12.27 12.64
N SER A 74 -19.19 -12.85 11.51
CA SER A 74 -19.57 -14.28 11.45
C SER A 74 -18.41 -15.18 11.86
N GLN A 75 -17.23 -14.97 11.24
CA GLN A 75 -16.04 -15.77 11.52
C GLN A 75 -15.56 -15.64 12.97
N LEU A 76 -15.66 -14.46 13.58
CA LEU A 76 -15.27 -14.24 14.98
C LEU A 76 -16.25 -14.92 15.94
N ARG A 77 -17.56 -14.89 15.64
CA ARG A 77 -18.58 -15.61 16.41
C ARG A 77 -18.38 -17.12 16.33
N GLU A 78 -18.09 -17.66 15.15
CA GLU A 78 -17.75 -19.09 14.96
C GLU A 78 -16.51 -19.50 15.78
N ARG A 79 -15.57 -18.56 16.00
CA ARG A 79 -14.39 -18.75 16.86
C ARG A 79 -14.65 -18.49 18.36
N GLY A 80 -15.90 -18.25 18.75
CA GLY A 80 -16.30 -18.10 20.16
C GLY A 80 -16.09 -16.70 20.75
N VAL A 81 -15.86 -15.67 19.93
CA VAL A 81 -15.75 -14.29 20.43
C VAL A 81 -17.13 -13.81 20.91
N PRO A 82 -17.25 -13.31 22.15
CA PRO A 82 -18.51 -12.80 22.68
C PRO A 82 -19.09 -11.65 21.84
N ALA A 83 -20.40 -11.66 21.61
CA ALA A 83 -21.07 -10.61 20.82
C ALA A 83 -20.89 -9.20 21.41
N ILE A 84 -20.80 -9.08 22.74
CA ILE A 84 -20.59 -7.80 23.43
C ILE A 84 -19.24 -7.16 23.05
N SER A 85 -18.22 -7.95 22.75
CA SER A 85 -16.90 -7.46 22.34
C SER A 85 -16.86 -7.03 20.87
N LEU A 86 -17.93 -7.30 20.09
CA LEU A 86 -18.05 -6.96 18.68
C LEU A 86 -18.89 -5.70 18.45
N VAL A 87 -19.36 -5.07 19.53
CA VAL A 87 -20.15 -3.84 19.49
C VAL A 87 -19.27 -2.68 19.97
N PRO A 88 -19.15 -1.59 19.20
CA PRO A 88 -18.36 -0.44 19.61
C PRO A 88 -18.94 0.20 20.87
N THR A 89 -18.05 0.69 21.73
CA THR A 89 -18.45 1.33 22.98
C THR A 89 -18.95 2.77 22.74
N PRO A 90 -19.82 3.33 23.60
CA PRO A 90 -20.27 4.72 23.47
C PRO A 90 -19.16 5.79 23.29
N PRO A 91 -18.01 5.73 24.00
CA PRO A 91 -16.92 6.67 23.76
C PRO A 91 -16.28 6.52 22.37
N GLU A 92 -16.12 5.29 21.87
CA GLU A 92 -15.59 5.04 20.52
C GLU A 92 -16.50 5.64 19.44
N VAL A 93 -17.82 5.49 19.59
CA VAL A 93 -18.79 6.10 18.67
C VAL A 93 -18.69 7.63 18.69
N THR A 94 -18.50 8.21 19.87
CA THR A 94 -18.37 9.67 20.03
C THR A 94 -17.07 10.20 19.42
N GLU A 95 -15.97 9.46 19.53
CA GLU A 95 -14.71 9.78 18.88
C GLU A 95 -14.80 9.67 17.35
N ALA A 96 -15.41 8.60 16.84
CA ALA A 96 -15.66 8.44 15.41
C ALA A 96 -16.57 9.56 14.86
N ALA A 97 -17.59 9.99 15.61
CA ALA A 97 -18.44 11.10 15.23
C ALA A 97 -17.64 12.42 15.11
N ARG A 98 -16.70 12.66 16.03
CA ARG A 98 -15.81 13.85 15.98
C ARG A 98 -14.89 13.84 14.76
N SER A 99 -14.32 12.69 14.40
CA SER A 99 -13.43 12.60 13.22
C SER A 99 -14.18 12.82 11.89
N MET A 100 -15.48 12.55 11.87
CA MET A 100 -16.35 12.77 10.71
C MET A 100 -17.00 14.17 10.66
N ALA A 101 -16.82 15.01 11.69
CA ALA A 101 -17.50 16.31 11.80
C ALA A 101 -17.13 17.31 10.68
N GLY A 102 -16.00 17.10 10.00
CA GLY A 102 -15.52 17.93 8.88
C GLY A 102 -16.31 17.79 7.58
N GLY A 103 -17.39 17.01 7.55
CA GLY A 103 -18.28 16.86 6.40
C GLY A 103 -17.98 15.66 5.50
N PRO A 104 -18.58 15.59 4.29
CA PRO A 104 -18.57 14.38 3.46
C PRO A 104 -17.18 13.89 3.04
N ALA A 105 -16.23 14.81 2.83
CA ALA A 105 -14.84 14.45 2.53
C ALA A 105 -14.14 13.78 3.72
N ALA A 106 -14.38 14.27 4.94
CA ALA A 106 -13.87 13.66 6.17
C ALA A 106 -14.47 12.27 6.39
N VAL A 107 -15.79 12.11 6.19
CA VAL A 107 -16.46 10.80 6.23
C VAL A 107 -15.83 9.82 5.24
N LEU A 108 -15.62 10.25 3.99
CA LEU A 108 -14.99 9.40 2.98
C LEU A 108 -13.56 8.99 3.36
N ALA A 109 -12.77 9.91 3.92
CA ALA A 109 -11.43 9.61 4.40
C ALA A 109 -11.46 8.58 5.54
N CYS A 110 -12.34 8.76 6.53
CA CYS A 110 -12.54 7.81 7.61
C CYS A 110 -12.96 6.41 7.10
N LEU A 111 -13.84 6.34 6.10
CA LEU A 111 -14.25 5.07 5.50
C LEU A 111 -13.12 4.36 4.75
N ARG A 112 -12.28 5.10 4.03
CA ARG A 112 -11.08 4.52 3.38
C ARG A 112 -10.09 3.99 4.40
N THR A 113 -9.88 4.72 5.50
CA THR A 113 -9.08 4.22 6.62
C THR A 113 -9.71 2.95 7.19
N ALA A 114 -11.00 2.95 7.51
CA ALA A 114 -11.71 1.78 8.04
C ALA A 114 -11.61 0.57 7.10
N ARG A 115 -11.65 0.78 5.77
CA ARG A 115 -11.43 -0.26 4.78
C ARG A 115 -10.02 -0.85 4.86
N GLY A 116 -8.98 -0.02 4.96
CA GLY A 116 -7.61 -0.50 5.15
C GLY A 116 -7.45 -1.34 6.43
N TRP A 117 -8.16 -0.99 7.50
CA TRP A 117 -8.17 -1.75 8.75
C TRP A 117 -8.92 -3.08 8.60
N ALA A 118 -10.08 -3.07 7.93
CA ALA A 118 -10.83 -4.28 7.62
C ALA A 118 -10.02 -5.24 6.73
N ASP A 119 -9.31 -4.73 5.73
CA ASP A 119 -8.42 -5.53 4.87
C ASP A 119 -7.30 -6.18 5.69
N ALA A 120 -6.63 -5.40 6.55
CA ALA A 120 -5.58 -5.92 7.41
C ALA A 120 -6.12 -6.96 8.42
N ALA A 121 -7.34 -6.78 8.93
CA ALA A 121 -7.98 -7.76 9.81
C ALA A 121 -8.30 -9.06 9.05
N ASP A 122 -8.76 -8.97 7.81
CA ASP A 122 -9.05 -10.14 6.97
C ASP A 122 -7.79 -10.95 6.68
N ASP A 123 -6.66 -10.29 6.41
CA ASP A 123 -5.35 -10.93 6.29
C ASP A 123 -4.99 -11.72 7.56
N THR A 124 -5.29 -11.17 8.75
CA THR A 124 -5.02 -11.86 10.01
C THR A 124 -5.98 -13.01 10.29
N LEU A 125 -7.25 -12.91 9.89
CA LEU A 125 -8.28 -13.93 10.10
C LEU A 125 -8.17 -15.08 9.10
N SER A 126 -7.75 -14.78 7.87
CA SER A 126 -7.53 -15.75 6.79
C SER A 126 -6.19 -16.48 6.92
N ALA A 127 -5.20 -15.89 7.61
CA ALA A 127 -3.98 -16.55 8.02
C ALA A 127 -4.30 -17.66 9.04
N ARG A 128 -4.77 -18.82 8.55
CA ARG A 128 -4.97 -20.07 9.31
C ARG A 128 -3.69 -20.45 10.05
N GLY A 129 -3.52 -20.01 11.29
CA GLY A 129 -2.40 -20.39 12.18
C GLY A 129 -1.01 -19.84 11.81
N LEU A 130 -0.87 -19.13 10.68
CA LEU A 130 0.40 -18.56 10.21
C LEU A 130 0.85 -17.19 10.81
N PRO A 131 0.06 -16.40 11.58
CA PRO A 131 0.54 -15.09 12.06
C PRO A 131 1.71 -15.18 13.04
N ARG A 132 2.05 -16.40 13.52
CA ARG A 132 3.27 -16.65 14.29
C ARG A 132 4.53 -16.72 13.45
N LEU A 133 4.48 -17.16 12.19
CA LEU A 133 5.67 -17.31 11.33
C LEU A 133 6.18 -15.97 10.79
N ALA A 134 5.31 -14.98 10.59
CA ALA A 134 5.71 -13.64 10.21
C ALA A 134 6.45 -12.90 11.34
N ARG A 135 6.14 -13.22 12.62
CA ARG A 135 6.81 -12.68 13.82
C ARG A 135 8.08 -13.43 14.21
N TRP A 136 8.38 -14.56 13.56
CA TRP A 136 9.63 -15.28 13.82
C TRP A 136 10.83 -14.48 13.32
N PRO A 137 11.96 -14.49 14.06
CA PRO A 137 13.19 -13.87 13.59
C PRO A 137 13.52 -14.37 12.17
N ALA A 138 14.16 -13.52 11.35
CA ALA A 138 14.39 -13.82 9.93
C ALA A 138 15.13 -15.16 9.70
N ARG A 139 16.00 -15.56 10.63
CA ARG A 139 16.81 -16.79 10.56
C ARG A 139 15.98 -18.08 10.62
N PRO A 140 15.17 -18.33 11.66
CA PRO A 140 14.32 -19.53 11.70
C PRO A 140 13.24 -19.54 10.61
N ARG A 141 12.71 -18.38 10.19
CA ARG A 141 11.77 -18.30 9.07
C ARG A 141 12.41 -18.73 7.74
N ASN A 142 13.62 -18.23 7.46
CA ASN A 142 14.36 -18.64 6.27
C ASN A 142 14.80 -20.12 6.36
N LEU A 143 15.22 -20.61 7.53
CA LEU A 143 15.61 -22.01 7.70
C LEU A 143 14.46 -22.99 7.43
N LEU A 144 13.23 -22.62 7.78
CA LEU A 144 12.05 -23.46 7.56
C LEU A 144 11.66 -23.54 6.07
N VAL A 145 11.97 -22.50 5.29
CA VAL A 145 11.71 -22.45 3.84
C VAL A 145 12.86 -23.05 3.04
N TYR A 146 14.11 -22.69 3.36
CA TYR A 146 15.30 -23.18 2.66
C TYR A 146 15.72 -24.59 3.11
N GLY A 147 15.44 -24.98 4.35
CA GLY A 147 15.92 -26.24 4.94
C GLY A 147 15.42 -27.50 4.23
N PRO A 148 14.09 -27.68 4.03
CA PRO A 148 13.57 -28.83 3.30
C PRO A 148 14.10 -28.89 1.87
N LEU A 149 14.19 -27.73 1.20
CA LEU A 149 14.62 -27.64 -0.19
C LEU A 149 16.13 -27.90 -0.35
N ALA A 150 16.95 -27.42 0.59
CA ALA A 150 18.38 -27.69 0.65
C ALA A 150 18.70 -29.17 0.88
N LEU A 151 17.77 -29.94 1.46
CA LEU A 151 17.94 -31.37 1.70
C LEU A 151 17.59 -32.24 0.49
N VAL A 152 16.74 -31.78 -0.43
CA VAL A 152 16.29 -32.59 -1.58
C VAL A 152 17.47 -33.05 -2.44
N VAL A 153 18.36 -32.13 -2.81
CA VAL A 153 19.51 -32.41 -3.70
C VAL A 153 20.48 -33.43 -3.08
N PRO A 154 20.99 -33.24 -1.85
CA PRO A 154 21.89 -34.23 -1.24
C PRO A 154 21.19 -35.57 -0.96
N LEU A 155 19.89 -35.60 -0.67
CA LEU A 155 19.14 -36.86 -0.53
C LEU A 155 19.09 -37.63 -1.85
N VAL A 156 18.81 -36.95 -2.97
CA VAL A 156 18.80 -37.56 -4.30
C VAL A 156 20.18 -38.09 -4.68
N GLN A 157 21.25 -37.32 -4.44
CA GLN A 157 22.62 -37.78 -4.68
C GLN A 157 22.98 -39.01 -3.82
N LEU A 158 22.60 -39.02 -2.54
CA LEU A 158 22.84 -40.15 -1.64
C LEU A 158 22.09 -41.41 -2.09
N VAL A 159 20.81 -41.28 -2.44
CA VAL A 159 19.98 -42.40 -2.93
C VAL A 159 20.54 -42.95 -4.24
N LEU A 160 20.95 -42.08 -5.16
CA LEU A 160 21.58 -42.50 -6.41
C LEU A 160 22.88 -43.25 -6.15
N PHE A 161 23.77 -42.71 -5.30
CA PHE A 161 25.03 -43.37 -4.95
C PHE A 161 24.80 -44.75 -4.31
N LEU A 162 23.85 -44.87 -3.37
CA LEU A 162 23.47 -46.16 -2.77
C LEU A 162 22.92 -47.15 -3.79
N ALA A 163 22.19 -46.68 -4.81
CA ALA A 163 21.57 -47.53 -5.83
C ALA A 163 22.53 -47.95 -6.95
N THR A 164 23.46 -47.08 -7.36
CA THR A 164 24.36 -47.30 -8.51
C THR A 164 25.79 -47.68 -8.14
N GLY A 165 26.19 -47.52 -6.88
CA GLY A 165 27.55 -47.82 -6.41
C GLY A 165 28.63 -46.93 -7.03
N THR A 166 29.87 -47.40 -7.06
CA THR A 166 31.00 -46.73 -7.72
C THR A 166 31.00 -47.04 -9.22
N GLY A 167 30.41 -46.15 -10.04
CA GLY A 167 30.33 -46.34 -11.49
C GLY A 167 30.04 -45.07 -12.29
N PRO A 168 30.04 -45.14 -13.64
CA PRO A 168 29.85 -43.98 -14.52
C PRO A 168 28.48 -43.29 -14.33
N ALA A 169 27.46 -44.04 -13.89
CA ALA A 169 26.16 -43.49 -13.52
C ALA A 169 26.24 -42.51 -12.33
N SER A 170 27.09 -42.80 -11.34
CA SER A 170 27.30 -41.96 -10.16
C SER A 170 28.11 -40.70 -10.50
N ILE A 171 29.06 -40.82 -11.44
CA ILE A 171 29.80 -39.66 -11.99
C ILE A 171 28.85 -38.74 -12.77
N ALA A 172 27.97 -39.30 -13.61
CA ALA A 172 26.96 -38.53 -14.32
C ALA A 172 25.98 -37.84 -13.36
N ALA A 173 25.55 -38.53 -12.29
CA ALA A 173 24.72 -37.96 -11.23
C ALA A 173 25.40 -36.80 -10.48
N LEU A 174 26.72 -36.89 -10.25
CA LEU A 174 27.53 -35.81 -9.67
C LEU A 174 27.58 -34.57 -10.59
N VAL A 175 27.81 -34.78 -11.89
CA VAL A 175 27.89 -33.69 -12.87
C VAL A 175 26.54 -32.99 -13.04
N VAL A 176 25.44 -33.76 -13.12
CA VAL A 176 24.07 -33.22 -13.23
C VAL A 176 23.59 -32.61 -11.91
N GLY A 177 24.09 -33.10 -10.77
CA GLY A 177 23.78 -32.57 -9.44
C GLY A 177 24.50 -31.25 -9.11
N LEU A 178 25.55 -30.88 -9.84
CA LEU A 178 26.31 -29.65 -9.60
C LEU A 178 25.49 -28.34 -9.74
N PRO A 179 24.61 -28.17 -10.76
CA PRO A 179 23.75 -26.97 -10.87
C PRO A 179 22.49 -27.00 -9.99
N MET A 180 22.06 -28.16 -9.51
CA MET A 180 20.80 -28.34 -8.76
C MET A 180 20.66 -27.46 -7.49
N PRO A 181 21.73 -27.20 -6.69
CA PRO A 181 21.65 -26.30 -5.53
C PRO A 181 21.36 -24.85 -5.92
N ALA A 182 21.84 -24.39 -7.08
CA ALA A 182 21.55 -23.05 -7.58
C ALA A 182 20.10 -22.93 -8.05
N VAL A 183 19.55 -23.99 -8.67
CA VAL A 183 18.13 -24.06 -9.04
C VAL A 183 17.24 -24.10 -7.80
N ALA A 184 17.59 -24.90 -6.79
CA ALA A 184 16.91 -24.96 -5.50
C ALA A 184 16.92 -23.58 -4.81
N PHE A 185 18.05 -22.88 -4.83
CA PHE A 185 18.14 -21.52 -4.31
C PHE A 185 17.21 -20.54 -5.04
N MET A 186 17.18 -20.57 -6.38
CA MET A 186 16.30 -19.71 -7.19
C MET A 186 14.81 -19.98 -6.96
N VAL A 187 14.42 -21.25 -6.80
CA VAL A 187 13.04 -21.64 -6.49
C VAL A 187 12.65 -21.20 -5.07
N GLY A 188 13.55 -21.38 -4.09
CA GLY A 188 13.36 -20.90 -2.73
C GLY A 188 13.23 -19.37 -2.67
N TRP A 189 14.04 -18.65 -3.45
CA TRP A 189 13.99 -17.20 -3.58
C TRP A 189 12.62 -16.72 -4.10
N LEU A 190 12.14 -17.29 -5.20
CA LEU A 190 10.83 -16.95 -5.78
C LEU A 190 9.66 -17.28 -4.84
N ALA A 191 9.76 -18.40 -4.12
CA ALA A 191 8.75 -18.82 -3.16
C ALA A 191 8.66 -17.84 -1.98
N VAL A 192 9.80 -17.34 -1.49
CA VAL A 192 9.83 -16.33 -0.41
C VAL A 192 9.22 -15.00 -0.88
N GLU A 193 9.51 -14.55 -2.10
CA GLU A 193 8.92 -13.33 -2.66
C GLU A 193 7.40 -13.43 -2.84
N ARG A 194 6.90 -14.61 -3.24
CA ARG A 194 5.47 -14.84 -3.47
C ARG A 194 4.69 -15.04 -2.17
N LEU A 195 5.29 -15.69 -1.18
CA LEU A 195 4.61 -16.04 0.08
C LEU A 195 4.68 -14.91 1.13
N PHE A 196 5.71 -14.06 1.07
CA PHE A 196 5.88 -12.91 1.96
C PHE A 196 5.93 -11.62 1.15
N ARG A 197 4.77 -11.20 0.62
CA ARG A 197 4.63 -9.89 -0.03
C ARG A 197 5.04 -8.78 0.96
N PRO A 198 6.01 -7.91 0.63
CA PRO A 198 6.41 -6.82 1.51
C PRO A 198 5.25 -5.84 1.72
N ARG A 199 4.96 -5.46 2.97
CA ARG A 199 4.15 -4.26 3.26
C ARG A 199 4.97 -3.00 2.91
N PRO A 200 4.32 -1.87 2.55
CA PRO A 200 5.01 -0.65 2.09
C PRO A 200 6.02 -0.05 3.08
N GLU A 201 5.89 -0.36 4.38
CA GLU A 201 6.67 0.27 5.45
C GLU A 201 7.72 -0.65 6.08
N ASP A 202 7.75 -1.94 5.73
CA ASP A 202 8.60 -2.93 6.40
C ASP A 202 9.76 -3.32 5.49
N ARG A 203 10.98 -2.87 5.82
CA ARG A 203 12.20 -3.36 5.15
C ARG A 203 12.39 -4.81 5.55
N VAL A 204 11.95 -5.72 4.68
CA VAL A 204 12.31 -7.13 4.77
C VAL A 204 13.83 -7.21 4.91
N ASP A 205 14.32 -7.69 6.06
CA ASP A 205 15.74 -7.98 6.29
C ASP A 205 16.17 -9.08 5.32
N ARG A 206 16.58 -8.67 4.13
CA ARG A 206 17.07 -9.54 3.07
C ARG A 206 18.42 -10.07 3.51
N THR A 207 18.48 -11.35 3.87
CA THR A 207 19.74 -12.08 4.10
C THR A 207 20.01 -13.05 2.95
N PRO A 208 20.18 -12.57 1.70
CA PRO A 208 20.40 -13.43 0.53
C PRO A 208 21.65 -14.31 0.69
N ARG A 209 22.69 -13.77 1.35
CA ARG A 209 23.92 -14.48 1.68
C ARG A 209 23.68 -15.70 2.58
N PHE A 210 22.72 -15.62 3.51
CA PHE A 210 22.40 -16.72 4.42
C PHE A 210 21.65 -17.84 3.70
N GLY A 211 20.68 -17.50 2.84
CA GLY A 211 19.97 -18.48 2.00
C GLY A 211 20.91 -19.23 1.06
N ALA A 212 21.87 -18.52 0.45
CA ALA A 212 22.88 -19.15 -0.39
C ALA A 212 23.76 -20.13 0.40
N LEU A 213 24.22 -19.75 1.60
CA LEU A 213 25.02 -20.63 2.46
C LEU A 213 24.24 -21.88 2.90
N VAL A 214 22.96 -21.74 3.27
CA VAL A 214 22.13 -22.87 3.71
C VAL A 214 21.90 -23.87 2.57
N CYS A 215 21.78 -23.43 1.32
CA CYS A 215 21.62 -24.33 0.17
C CYS A 215 22.95 -24.91 -0.34
N LEU A 216 24.03 -24.13 -0.30
CA LEU A 216 25.32 -24.53 -0.89
C LEU A 216 26.10 -25.49 0.03
N ILE A 217 26.13 -25.24 1.34
CA ILE A 217 26.96 -26.02 2.28
C ILE A 217 26.58 -27.52 2.30
N PRO A 218 25.30 -27.92 2.44
CA PRO A 218 24.94 -29.33 2.49
C PRO A 218 25.21 -30.05 1.17
N ALA A 219 24.98 -29.40 0.03
CA ALA A 219 25.22 -29.97 -1.28
C ALA A 219 26.73 -30.19 -1.54
N VAL A 220 27.57 -29.22 -1.18
CA VAL A 220 29.04 -29.34 -1.31
C VAL A 220 29.57 -30.44 -0.39
N LEU A 221 29.11 -30.50 0.87
CA LEU A 221 29.53 -31.54 1.81
C LEU A 221 29.12 -32.94 1.34
N ALA A 222 27.90 -33.11 0.84
CA ALA A 222 27.43 -34.40 0.31
C ALA A 222 28.24 -34.82 -0.94
N THR A 223 28.46 -33.89 -1.87
CA THR A 223 29.27 -34.13 -3.08
C THR A 223 30.71 -34.54 -2.72
N ALA A 224 31.34 -33.81 -1.80
CA ALA A 224 32.70 -34.10 -1.34
C ALA A 224 32.79 -35.44 -0.59
N GLY A 225 31.80 -35.76 0.25
CA GLY A 225 31.73 -37.03 0.96
C GLY A 225 31.57 -38.23 0.01
N ILE A 226 30.71 -38.11 -1.00
CA ILE A 226 30.53 -39.13 -2.03
C ILE A 226 31.83 -39.32 -2.82
N LEU A 227 32.48 -38.23 -3.26
CA LEU A 227 33.77 -38.31 -3.97
C LEU A 227 34.85 -39.00 -3.13
N LEU A 228 34.97 -38.68 -1.84
CA LEU A 228 35.91 -39.33 -0.93
C LEU A 228 35.60 -40.82 -0.77
N ALA A 229 34.32 -41.19 -0.63
CA ALA A 229 33.90 -42.59 -0.54
C ALA A 229 34.23 -43.37 -1.83
N MET A 230 34.08 -42.74 -3.00
CA MET A 230 34.45 -43.34 -4.29
C MET A 230 35.97 -43.52 -4.46
N LEU A 231 36.79 -42.67 -3.82
CA LEU A 231 38.26 -42.78 -3.88
C LEU A 231 38.83 -43.78 -2.87
N ALA A 232 38.08 -44.07 -1.79
CA ALA A 232 38.52 -44.95 -0.72
C ALA A 232 38.11 -46.43 -0.90
N GLY A 233 37.13 -46.71 -1.76
CA GLY A 233 36.66 -48.06 -2.11
C GLY A 233 37.17 -48.51 -3.46
#